data_AF-A0A1D1Y2T8-F1
#
_entry.id   AF-A0A1D1Y2T8-F1
#
_cell.length_a   1.000
_cell.length_b   1.000
_cell.length_c   1.000
_cell.angle_alpha   90.00
_cell.angle_beta   90.00
_cell.angle_gamma   90.00
#
_symmetry.space_group_name_H-M   'P 1'
#
loop_
_entity.id
_entity.type
_entity.pdbx_description
1 polymer ?
#
loop_
_entity_poly.entity_id
_entity_poly.type
_entity_poly.pdbx_seq_one_letter_code
_entity_poly.pdbx_strand_id
1 'polypeptide(L)'
;TTMAAVVLPDLLPQRPASVALLFSVLGMLLLVCYCCTASSPIWRRRGARPNLPPSPRKLPIIGNLHQLGGLPHRALLALSRRHGPLMLLQLGQVPTLVVSSAELAEEVMRSQDLAFASRPRLRSAVLLNGGKGLA
;
A
#
# COMPACT_ATOMS: atom_id res chain seq x y z
N THR A 1 -8.40 -65.86 -53.73
CA THR A 1 -7.23 -65.64 -52.84
C THR A 1 -6.45 -64.48 -53.42
N THR A 2 -6.25 -63.32 -52.80
CA THR A 2 -6.43 -62.84 -51.43
C THR A 2 -6.11 -61.34 -51.52
N MET A 3 -7.01 -60.42 -51.20
CA MET A 3 -6.66 -59.01 -50.92
C MET A 3 -7.57 -58.49 -49.80
N ALA A 4 -7.26 -58.96 -48.59
CA ALA A 4 -7.76 -58.37 -47.35
C ALA A 4 -6.82 -57.21 -46.99
N ALA A 5 -7.23 -55.98 -47.30
CA ALA A 5 -6.64 -54.77 -46.73
C ALA A 5 -7.62 -53.60 -46.90
N VAL A 6 -8.86 -53.78 -46.44
CA VAL A 6 -9.75 -52.66 -46.10
C VAL A 6 -9.77 -52.56 -44.59
N VAL A 7 -8.69 -52.03 -44.03
CA VAL A 7 -8.57 -51.65 -42.63
C VAL A 7 -7.78 -50.35 -42.63
N LEU A 8 -8.44 -49.20 -42.50
CA LEU A 8 -8.52 -48.48 -41.21
C LEU A 8 -9.15 -47.08 -41.45
N PRO A 9 -10.08 -46.64 -40.58
CA PRO A 9 -10.61 -45.28 -40.62
C PRO A 9 -9.69 -44.34 -39.83
N ASP A 10 -8.80 -43.62 -40.51
CA ASP A 10 -8.04 -42.54 -39.88
C ASP A 10 -8.88 -41.26 -39.83
N LEU A 11 -9.82 -41.25 -38.88
CA LEU A 11 -10.66 -40.10 -38.52
C LEU A 11 -10.17 -39.42 -37.24
N LEU A 12 -8.85 -39.20 -37.12
CA LEU A 12 -8.29 -38.26 -36.15
C LEU A 12 -7.80 -37.01 -36.88
N PRO A 13 -8.51 -35.87 -36.76
CA PRO A 13 -8.23 -34.67 -37.52
C PRO A 13 -6.85 -34.16 -37.15
N GLN A 14 -6.06 -33.80 -38.17
CA GLN A 14 -4.78 -33.15 -38.02
C GLN A 14 -4.94 -31.96 -37.07
N ARG A 15 -4.36 -32.07 -35.87
CA ARG A 15 -4.30 -30.97 -34.91
C ARG A 15 -3.21 -30.02 -35.41
N PRO A 16 -3.52 -28.85 -36.00
CA PRO A 16 -2.46 -27.93 -36.37
C PRO A 16 -1.87 -27.44 -35.05
N ALA A 17 -0.59 -27.74 -34.79
CA ALA A 17 0.08 -27.41 -33.53
C ALA A 17 -0.10 -25.92 -33.14
N SER A 18 -0.36 -25.05 -34.11
CA SER A 18 -0.72 -23.64 -33.95
C SER A 18 -1.99 -23.40 -33.11
N VAL A 19 -3.08 -24.17 -33.26
CA VAL A 19 -4.28 -23.95 -32.43
C VAL A 19 -4.05 -24.34 -30.98
N ALA A 20 -3.29 -25.42 -30.74
CA ALA A 20 -2.91 -25.84 -29.39
C ALA A 20 -2.05 -24.78 -28.69
N LEU A 21 -1.13 -24.13 -29.43
CA LEU A 21 -0.32 -23.03 -28.92
C LEU A 21 -1.18 -21.82 -28.53
N LEU A 22 -2.15 -21.43 -29.37
CA LEU A 22 -3.05 -20.31 -29.07
C LEU A 22 -3.87 -20.54 -27.79
N PHE A 23 -4.44 -21.74 -27.60
CA PHE A 23 -5.17 -22.07 -26.37
C PHE A 23 -4.25 -22.08 -25.14
N SER A 24 -3.00 -22.55 -25.28
CA SER A 24 -2.03 -22.55 -24.18
C SER A 24 -1.61 -21.14 -23.75
N VAL A 25 -1.40 -20.22 -24.71
CA VAL A 25 -1.04 -18.82 -24.44
C VAL A 25 -2.21 -18.07 -23.82
N LEU A 26 -3.42 -18.27 -24.35
CA LEU A 26 -4.64 -17.68 -23.78
C LEU A 26 -4.87 -18.15 -22.35
N GLY A 27 -4.71 -19.46 -22.07
CA GLY A 27 -4.80 -20.02 -20.73
C GLY A 27 -3.75 -19.44 -19.77
N MET A 28 -2.51 -19.27 -20.23
CA MET A 28 -1.44 -18.66 -19.43
C MET A 28 -1.74 -17.18 -19.11
N LEU A 29 -2.23 -16.41 -20.10
CA LEU A 29 -2.61 -15.01 -19.91
C LEU A 29 -3.75 -14.87 -18.90
N LEU A 30 -4.76 -15.73 -19.00
CA LEU A 30 -5.88 -15.77 -18.04
C LEU A 30 -5.40 -16.17 -16.63
N LEU A 31 -4.50 -17.15 -16.52
CA LEU A 31 -3.92 -17.57 -15.24
C LEU A 31 -3.10 -16.44 -14.60
N VAL A 32 -2.25 -15.75 -15.37
CA VAL A 32 -1.48 -14.59 -14.89
C VAL A 32 -2.42 -13.46 -14.48
N CYS A 33 -3.46 -13.15 -15.25
CA CYS A 33 -4.44 -12.12 -14.89
C CYS A 33 -5.22 -12.48 -13.61
N TYR A 34 -5.64 -13.74 -13.48
CA TYR A 34 -6.29 -14.25 -12.27
C TYR A 34 -5.36 -14.19 -11.07
N CYS A 35 -4.10 -14.62 -11.22
CA CYS A 35 -3.10 -14.51 -10.16
C CYS A 35 -2.83 -13.04 -9.80
N CYS A 36 -2.67 -12.14 -10.77
CA CYS A 36 -2.45 -10.71 -10.54
C CYS A 36 -3.63 -10.07 -9.79
N THR A 37 -4.87 -10.42 -10.14
CA THR A 37 -6.06 -9.88 -9.45
C THR A 37 -6.27 -10.50 -8.07
N ALA A 38 -6.10 -11.82 -7.94
CA ALA A 38 -6.26 -12.56 -6.67
C ALA A 38 -5.16 -12.27 -5.63
N SER A 39 -3.94 -12.03 -6.10
CA SER A 39 -2.78 -11.66 -5.28
C SER A 39 -2.59 -10.15 -5.13
N SER A 40 -3.32 -9.31 -5.89
CA SER A 40 -3.20 -7.86 -5.74
C SER A 40 -3.56 -7.45 -4.30
N PRO A 41 -2.61 -6.88 -3.53
CA PRO A 41 -2.92 -6.28 -2.23
C PRO A 41 -3.75 -5.00 -2.39
N ILE A 42 -3.99 -4.57 -3.64
CA ILE A 42 -4.74 -3.36 -4.00
C ILE A 42 -6.20 -3.43 -3.54
N TRP A 43 -6.81 -4.61 -3.48
CA TRP A 43 -8.22 -4.77 -3.10
C TRP A 43 -8.45 -5.31 -1.68
N ARG A 44 -7.44 -5.88 -1.02
CA ARG A 44 -7.59 -6.55 0.30
C ARG A 44 -7.54 -5.63 1.53
N ARG A 45 -7.84 -4.33 1.38
CA ARG A 45 -7.91 -3.41 2.54
C ARG A 45 -9.19 -2.57 2.58
N ARG A 46 -10.34 -3.20 2.35
CA ARG A 46 -11.62 -2.70 2.88
C ARG A 46 -12.00 -3.45 4.16
N GLY A 47 -11.04 -3.63 5.08
CA GLY A 47 -11.36 -3.89 6.48
C GLY A 47 -11.93 -2.61 7.08
N ALA A 48 -12.87 -2.74 8.03
CA ALA A 48 -13.56 -1.65 8.73
C ALA A 48 -12.65 -0.42 8.85
N ARG A 49 -13.08 0.73 8.31
CA ARG A 49 -12.34 1.99 8.50
C ARG A 49 -12.22 2.16 10.01
N PRO A 50 -11.03 2.04 10.61
CA PRO A 50 -10.91 2.39 12.01
C PRO A 50 -11.38 3.84 12.16
N ASN A 51 -11.92 4.20 13.31
CA ASN A 51 -12.23 5.59 13.64
C ASN A 51 -10.91 6.37 13.69
N LEU A 52 -10.40 6.71 12.52
CA LEU A 52 -9.19 7.47 12.32
C LEU A 52 -9.56 8.94 12.47
N PRO A 53 -8.67 9.74 13.07
CA PRO A 53 -8.86 11.17 13.10
C PRO A 53 -8.91 11.72 11.66
N PRO A 54 -9.52 12.90 11.46
CA PRO A 54 -9.61 13.52 10.16
C PRO A 54 -8.22 13.64 9.51
N SER A 55 -8.15 13.40 8.20
CA SER A 55 -6.89 13.43 7.45
C SER A 55 -7.02 14.38 6.26
N PRO A 56 -6.15 15.41 6.16
CA PRO A 56 -6.02 16.22 4.97
C PRO A 56 -5.69 15.36 3.74
N ARG A 57 -6.11 15.84 2.56
CA ARG A 57 -5.86 15.15 1.30
C ARG A 57 -4.35 15.03 1.05
N LYS A 58 -3.92 13.82 0.68
CA LYS A 58 -2.52 13.43 0.50
C LYS A 58 -2.21 13.07 -0.95
N LEU A 59 -1.00 13.34 -1.39
CA LEU A 59 -0.50 12.95 -2.71
C LEU A 59 0.15 11.56 -2.68
N PRO A 60 0.14 10.81 -3.79
CA PRO A 60 0.87 9.54 -3.86
C PRO A 60 2.36 9.78 -3.60
N ILE A 61 3.01 8.81 -2.96
CA ILE A 61 4.45 8.78 -2.62
C ILE A 61 4.90 9.83 -1.57
N ILE A 62 4.60 11.11 -1.75
CA ILE A 62 5.06 12.19 -0.86
C ILE A 62 4.11 12.51 0.31
N GLY A 63 2.85 12.08 0.24
CA GLY A 63 1.86 12.34 1.26
C GLY A 63 1.52 13.84 1.39
N ASN A 64 1.54 14.34 2.63
CA ASN A 64 1.23 15.70 3.06
C ASN A 64 2.48 16.59 3.20
N LEU A 65 3.67 16.13 2.82
CA LEU A 65 4.89 16.94 2.87
C LEU A 65 4.77 18.25 2.07
N HIS A 66 4.03 18.21 0.95
CA HIS A 66 3.75 19.38 0.12
C HIS A 66 3.02 20.52 0.85
N GLN A 67 2.39 20.24 1.99
CA GLN A 67 1.61 21.22 2.77
C GLN A 67 2.46 21.93 3.83
N LEU A 68 3.67 21.45 4.14
CA LEU A 68 4.45 21.92 5.29
C LEU A 68 5.33 23.16 5.00
N GLY A 69 5.65 23.44 3.74
CA GLY A 69 6.45 24.61 3.33
C GLY A 69 7.80 24.73 4.08
N GLY A 70 8.35 25.95 4.14
CA GLY A 70 9.61 26.22 4.85
C GLY A 70 9.49 26.31 6.37
N LEU A 71 8.29 26.52 6.90
CA LEU A 71 8.01 26.65 8.34
C LEU A 71 6.96 25.62 8.77
N PRO A 72 7.38 24.37 9.04
CA PRO A 72 6.45 23.26 9.25
C PRO A 72 5.52 23.48 10.44
N HIS A 73 5.99 24.11 11.53
CA HIS A 73 5.18 24.39 12.70
C HIS A 73 4.01 25.36 12.40
N ARG A 74 4.21 26.37 11.54
CA ARG A 74 3.13 27.29 11.11
C ARG A 74 2.13 26.60 10.20
N ALA A 75 2.63 25.78 9.28
CA ALA A 75 1.77 24.99 8.41
C ALA A 75 0.91 23.99 9.20
N LEU A 76 1.49 23.30 10.19
CA LEU A 76 0.76 22.40 11.08
C LEU A 76 -0.33 23.12 11.88
N LEU A 77 -0.05 24.33 12.39
CA LEU A 77 -1.07 25.16 13.05
C LEU A 77 -2.20 25.57 12.08
N ALA A 78 -1.87 25.95 10.84
CA ALA A 78 -2.87 26.28 9.84
C ALA A 78 -3.73 25.07 9.45
N LEU A 79 -3.13 23.87 9.38
CA LEU A 79 -3.82 22.62 9.10
C LEU A 79 -4.75 22.22 10.26
N SER A 80 -4.30 22.35 11.52
CA SER A 80 -5.10 21.99 12.69
C SER A 80 -6.31 22.92 12.87
N ARG A 81 -6.16 24.21 12.55
CA ARG A 81 -7.31 25.14 12.50
C ARG A 81 -8.37 24.74 11.47
N ARG A 82 -7.98 24.03 10.40
CA ARG A 82 -8.90 23.61 9.32
C ARG A 82 -9.51 22.22 9.52
N HIS A 83 -8.73 21.27 10.06
CA HIS A 83 -9.13 19.86 10.16
C HIS A 83 -9.41 19.41 11.58
N GLY A 84 -9.10 20.23 12.57
CA GLY A 84 -9.27 19.95 14.00
C GLY A 84 -7.93 19.74 14.73
N PRO A 85 -7.98 19.76 16.08
CA PRO A 85 -6.80 19.64 16.92
C PRO A 85 -6.18 18.24 16.93
N LEU A 86 -6.92 17.22 16.47
CA LEU A 86 -6.44 15.84 16.32
C LEU A 86 -6.60 15.44 14.85
N MET A 87 -5.48 15.24 14.14
CA MET A 87 -5.51 14.90 12.72
C MET A 87 -4.38 13.93 12.33
N LEU A 88 -4.59 13.15 11.27
CA LEU A 88 -3.59 12.23 10.73
C LEU A 88 -2.96 12.80 9.46
N LEU A 89 -1.62 12.90 9.46
CA LEU A 89 -0.83 13.27 8.28
C LEU A 89 -0.03 12.07 7.73
N GLN A 90 0.34 12.11 6.46
CA GLN A 90 1.38 11.24 5.91
C GLN A 90 2.63 12.06 5.55
N LEU A 91 3.73 11.88 6.28
CA LEU A 91 5.00 12.52 5.96
C LEU A 91 5.82 11.57 5.09
N GLY A 92 5.67 11.69 3.76
CA GLY A 92 6.17 10.69 2.82
C GLY A 92 5.38 9.39 2.98
N GLN A 93 6.07 8.32 3.36
CA GLN A 93 5.47 7.00 3.64
C GLN A 93 5.15 6.78 5.12
N VAL A 94 5.45 7.75 6.00
CA VAL A 94 5.27 7.61 7.45
C VAL A 94 3.93 8.24 7.86
N PRO A 95 2.96 7.48 8.39
CA PRO A 95 1.78 8.07 9.01
C PRO A 95 2.17 8.77 10.32
N THR A 96 1.63 9.96 10.56
CA THR A 96 1.98 10.82 11.69
C THR A 96 0.72 11.41 12.30
N LEU A 97 0.44 11.06 13.55
CA LEU A 97 -0.65 11.66 14.32
C LEU A 97 -0.18 13.02 14.83
N VAL A 98 -1.00 14.06 14.61
CA VAL A 98 -0.74 15.41 15.09
C VAL A 98 -1.78 15.77 16.13
N VAL A 99 -1.29 16.14 17.32
CA VAL A 99 -2.11 16.64 18.44
C VAL A 99 -1.74 18.11 18.68
N SER A 100 -2.69 19.02 18.49
CA SER A 100 -2.49 20.47 18.56
C SER A 100 -3.24 21.13 19.72
N SER A 101 -3.88 20.35 20.60
CA SER A 101 -4.51 20.82 21.84
C SER A 101 -3.73 20.31 23.05
N ALA A 102 -3.56 21.17 24.06
CA ALA A 102 -2.89 20.80 25.32
C ALA A 102 -3.67 19.71 26.07
N GLU A 103 -4.99 19.84 26.19
CA GLU A 103 -5.85 18.87 26.88
C GLU A 103 -5.76 17.48 26.23
N LEU A 104 -5.82 17.42 24.90
CA LEU A 104 -5.69 16.15 24.16
C LEU A 104 -4.29 15.58 24.25
N ALA A 105 -3.26 16.42 24.25
CA ALA A 105 -1.88 15.95 24.40
C ALA A 105 -1.66 15.34 25.79
N GLU A 106 -2.19 15.98 26.83
CA GLU A 106 -2.16 15.44 28.20
C GLU A 106 -2.87 14.09 28.27
N GLU A 107 -4.08 13.99 27.71
CA GLU A 107 -4.85 12.74 27.73
C GLU A 107 -4.12 11.61 26.98
N VAL A 108 -3.55 11.89 25.80
CA VAL A 108 -2.77 10.91 25.03
C VAL A 108 -1.50 10.51 25.79
N MET A 109 -0.77 11.47 26.36
CA MET A 109 0.46 11.19 27.11
C MET A 109 0.19 10.50 28.44
N ARG A 110 -1.02 10.61 29.01
CA ARG A 110 -1.40 9.92 30.25
C ARG A 110 -1.94 8.52 30.00
N SER A 111 -2.76 8.35 28.96
CA SER A 111 -3.43 7.07 28.67
C SER A 111 -2.60 6.12 27.82
N GLN A 112 -1.69 6.65 26.99
CA GLN A 112 -0.92 5.90 26.00
C GLN A 112 0.59 6.20 26.10
N ASP A 113 1.09 6.60 27.27
CA ASP A 113 2.50 6.93 27.54
C ASP A 113 3.48 5.91 26.94
N LEU A 114 3.28 4.61 27.16
CA LEU A 114 4.15 3.54 26.66
C LEU A 114 4.19 3.48 25.14
N ALA A 115 3.08 3.77 24.46
CA ALA A 115 3.02 3.78 22.99
C ALA A 115 3.78 4.99 22.41
N PHE A 116 3.76 6.12 23.11
CA PHE A 116 4.41 7.37 22.70
C PHE A 116 5.80 7.61 23.30
N ALA A 117 6.24 6.74 24.22
CA ALA A 117 7.59 6.80 24.82
C ALA A 117 8.71 6.52 23.81
N SER A 118 8.39 5.88 22.68
CA SER A 118 9.36 5.57 21.65
C SER A 118 9.72 6.78 20.78
N ARG A 119 11.02 6.97 20.49
CA ARG A 119 11.49 7.98 19.54
C ARG A 119 11.57 7.40 18.12
N PRO A 120 10.87 7.98 17.13
CA PRO A 120 10.98 7.53 15.75
C PRO A 120 12.41 7.76 15.24
N ARG A 121 13.03 6.72 14.69
CA ARG A 121 14.36 6.79 14.07
C ARG A 121 14.27 7.55 12.74
N LEU A 122 14.47 8.85 12.79
CA LEU A 122 14.58 9.69 11.60
C LEU A 122 15.96 9.46 10.95
N ARG A 123 15.99 9.13 9.66
CA ARG A 123 17.25 8.92 8.92
C ARG A 123 18.17 10.14 8.99
N SER A 124 17.59 11.34 8.91
CA SER A 124 18.33 12.60 9.07
C SER A 124 18.94 12.73 10.47
N ALA A 125 18.19 12.41 11.53
CA ALA A 125 18.71 12.47 12.89
C ALA A 125 19.87 11.49 13.12
N VAL A 126 19.82 10.28 12.53
CA VAL A 126 20.93 9.32 12.62
C VAL A 126 22.19 9.84 11.91
N LEU A 127 22.03 10.46 10.74
CA LEU A 127 23.14 11.06 9.99
C LEU A 127 23.75 12.24 10.74
N LEU A 128 22.92 13.13 11.29
CA LEU A 128 23.37 14.30 12.06
C LEU A 128 24.04 13.90 13.39
N ASN A 129 23.56 12.83 14.03
CA ASN A 129 24.11 12.34 15.30
C ASN A 129 25.30 11.38 15.12
N GLY A 130 25.87 11.29 13.91
CA GLY A 130 27.05 10.47 13.65
C GLY A 130 26.85 8.96 13.87
N GLY A 131 25.62 8.46 13.66
CA GLY A 131 25.29 7.04 13.80
C GLY A 131 25.18 6.53 15.24
N LYS A 132 25.40 7.37 16.26
CA LYS A 132 25.23 6.98 17.66
C LYS A 132 23.74 7.05 18.02
N GLY A 133 23.11 5.88 18.16
CA GLY A 133 21.74 5.77 18.63
C GLY A 133 21.65 6.20 20.09
N LEU A 134 21.04 7.35 20.35
CA LEU A 134 20.58 7.73 21.68
C LEU A 134 19.28 6.96 21.92
N ALA A 135 19.42 5.74 22.42
CA ALA A 135 18.33 4.91 22.91
C ALA A 135 17.76 5.52 24.20
#